data_AF-A0A2G5V9V4-F1
#
_entry.id   AF-A0A2G5V9V4-F1
#
_cell.length_a   1.000
_cell.length_b   1.000
_cell.length_c   1.000
_cell.angle_alpha   90.00
_cell.angle_beta   90.00
_cell.angle_gamma   90.00
#
_symmetry.space_group_name_H-M   'P 1'
#
loop_
_entity.id
_entity.type
_entity.pdbx_description
1 polymer ?
#
loop_
_entity_poly.entity_id
_entity_poly.type
_entity_poly.pdbx_seq_one_letter_code
_entity_poly.pdbx_strand_id
1 'polypeptide(L)'
;MEFYRTNAFTTFRKWWETLATGIGVCSKCSSIENLRICLTCQKAQNLKDQNLSKDVMCPPCADIRVQRTSGSYCTHECDSTSVRHLIRNLLPAHCHKCGEETDDPRICKKCFHVRTMNVNVDTFSVCADCILEHHGGHQTTKAVEEYGIRHCTVDIINKLLLIKLDCLTDQKCKLRKMRLDMIGRDAIYWASIHYPLYTEENCPEPKLIGRPIIKENVIERIIDVLEDQYHQLEELEETCGCVEVYKDVERLNLFDWHGCCPHLRAMSMKPESDVKIDRCPFDLESSQEWRRELLEIIERNEVATEPLESIYVMREAT
;
A
#
# COMPACT_ATOMS: atom_id res chain seq x y z
N MET A 1 -15.65 7.66 4.52
CA MET A 1 -14.92 7.09 3.37
C MET A 1 -14.86 8.06 2.21
N GLU A 2 -15.95 8.74 1.86
CA GLU A 2 -16.01 9.67 0.71
C GLU A 2 -14.99 10.83 0.81
N PHE A 3 -14.86 11.45 1.97
CA PHE A 3 -13.81 12.46 2.23
C PHE A 3 -12.39 11.99 1.85
N TYR A 4 -12.02 10.76 2.22
CA TYR A 4 -10.68 10.22 1.96
C TYR A 4 -10.48 9.82 0.49
N ARG A 5 -11.55 9.47 -0.23
CA ARG A 5 -11.49 9.19 -1.66
C ARG A 5 -11.23 10.47 -2.46
N THR A 6 -11.93 11.56 -2.11
CA THR A 6 -11.74 12.86 -2.77
C THR A 6 -10.34 13.42 -2.50
N ASN A 7 -9.86 13.30 -1.26
CA ASN A 7 -8.60 13.88 -0.79
C ASN A 7 -7.42 12.88 -0.78
N ALA A 8 -7.40 11.87 -1.66
CA ALA A 8 -6.42 10.78 -1.56
C ALA A 8 -4.96 11.27 -1.68
N PHE A 9 -4.65 12.23 -2.57
CA PHE A 9 -3.30 12.79 -2.70
C PHE A 9 -2.85 13.52 -1.43
N THR A 10 -3.68 14.44 -0.91
CA THR A 10 -3.43 15.12 0.37
C THR A 10 -3.28 14.14 1.54
N THR A 11 -4.08 13.07 1.55
CA THR A 11 -3.99 12.01 2.56
C THR A 11 -2.66 11.27 2.46
N PHE A 12 -2.23 10.91 1.24
CA PHE A 12 -0.93 10.31 1.01
C PHE A 12 0.19 11.22 1.50
N ARG A 13 0.23 12.49 1.09
CA ARG A 13 1.28 13.45 1.49
C ARG A 13 1.40 13.55 3.01
N LYS A 14 0.28 13.74 3.72
CA LYS A 14 0.27 13.83 5.19
C LYS A 14 0.74 12.53 5.86
N TRP A 15 0.32 11.38 5.34
CA TRP A 15 0.79 10.08 5.80
C TRP A 15 2.30 9.92 5.61
N TRP A 16 2.82 10.33 4.44
CA TRP A 16 4.24 10.27 4.13
C TRP A 16 5.08 11.23 4.97
N GLU A 17 4.66 12.50 5.11
CA GLU A 17 5.31 13.52 5.94
C GLU A 17 5.44 13.07 7.41
N THR A 18 4.38 12.44 7.95
CA THR A 18 4.39 11.88 9.31
C THR A 18 5.51 10.88 9.50
N LEU A 19 5.81 10.08 8.47
CA LEU A 19 6.84 9.06 8.49
C LEU A 19 8.24 9.63 8.26
N ALA A 20 8.38 10.57 7.32
CA ALA A 20 9.66 11.18 6.95
C ALA A 20 10.20 12.10 8.07
N THR A 21 9.32 12.89 8.68
CA THR A 21 9.71 13.92 9.64
C THR A 21 9.46 13.53 11.10
N GLY A 22 8.61 12.51 11.32
CA GLY A 22 8.04 12.25 12.64
C GLY A 22 7.02 13.31 13.09
N ILE A 23 6.69 14.26 12.21
CA ILE A 23 5.75 15.32 12.49
C ILE A 23 4.47 14.94 11.77
N GLY A 24 3.53 14.34 12.49
CA GLY A 24 2.22 14.05 11.90
C GLY A 24 1.15 15.06 12.26
N VAL A 25 0.08 15.03 11.48
CA VAL A 25 -1.06 15.93 11.63
C VAL A 25 -2.19 15.22 12.38
N CYS A 26 -2.70 15.86 13.43
CA CYS A 26 -3.81 15.33 14.21
C CYS A 26 -5.08 15.30 13.35
N SER A 27 -5.69 14.12 13.23
CA SER A 27 -6.93 13.93 12.45
C SER A 27 -8.14 14.70 13.01
N LYS A 28 -8.11 15.09 14.29
CA LYS A 28 -9.19 15.82 14.97
C LYS A 28 -9.05 17.34 14.88
N CYS A 29 -7.87 17.88 15.22
CA CYS A 29 -7.67 19.34 15.33
C CYS A 29 -6.66 19.91 14.33
N SER A 30 -6.09 19.07 13.45
CA SER A 30 -5.02 19.45 12.52
C SER A 30 -3.74 20.00 13.17
N SER A 31 -3.59 19.86 14.49
CA SER A 31 -2.35 20.18 15.19
C SER A 31 -1.22 19.27 14.71
N ILE A 32 -0.03 19.86 14.62
CA ILE A 32 1.20 19.25 14.12
C ILE A 32 2.07 18.71 15.29
N GLU A 33 1.54 18.76 16.53
CA GLU A 33 2.28 18.50 17.76
C GLU A 33 2.13 17.05 18.27
N ASN A 34 3.21 16.49 18.84
CA ASN A 34 3.31 15.26 19.65
C ASN A 34 2.17 14.25 19.42
N LEU A 35 2.11 13.67 18.23
CA LEU A 35 1.10 12.68 17.91
C LEU A 35 1.27 11.39 18.72
N ARG A 36 0.15 10.92 19.25
CA ARG A 36 0.08 9.65 19.97
C ARG A 36 -0.98 8.76 19.36
N ILE A 37 -0.70 7.47 19.37
CA ILE A 37 -1.66 6.42 19.01
C ILE A 37 -2.16 5.80 20.30
N CYS A 38 -3.48 5.65 20.41
CA CYS A 38 -4.10 4.92 21.50
C CYS A 38 -4.00 3.41 21.24
N LEU A 39 -3.01 2.75 21.83
CA LEU A 39 -2.81 1.30 21.70
C LEU A 39 -4.03 0.51 22.22
N THR A 40 -4.69 1.02 23.26
CA THR A 40 -5.92 0.42 23.80
C THR A 40 -7.06 0.45 22.78
N CYS A 41 -7.31 1.59 22.12
CA CYS A 41 -8.37 1.70 21.12
C CYS A 41 -8.00 1.02 19.80
N GLN A 42 -6.72 1.07 19.39
CA GLN A 42 -6.20 0.33 18.26
C GLN A 42 -6.46 -1.18 18.43
N LYS A 43 -6.11 -1.73 19.61
CA LYS A 43 -6.38 -3.13 19.95
C LYS A 43 -7.87 -3.43 19.96
N ALA A 44 -8.71 -2.57 20.53
CA ALA A 44 -10.16 -2.77 20.54
C ALA A 44 -10.75 -2.80 19.11
N GLN A 45 -10.30 -1.90 18.23
CA GLN A 45 -10.75 -1.81 16.84
C GLN A 45 -10.31 -3.03 16.03
N ASN A 46 -9.06 -3.47 16.20
CA ASN A 46 -8.53 -4.69 15.60
C ASN A 46 -9.35 -5.93 15.87
N LEU A 47 -10.06 -5.95 17.00
CA LEU A 47 -10.82 -7.11 17.46
C LEU A 47 -12.30 -7.02 17.12
N LYS A 48 -12.78 -5.86 16.68
CA LYS A 48 -14.21 -5.61 16.46
C LYS A 48 -14.79 -6.49 15.35
N ASP A 49 -14.01 -6.75 14.29
CA ASP A 49 -14.48 -7.46 13.09
C ASP A 49 -13.77 -8.82 12.89
N GLN A 50 -12.92 -9.24 13.83
CA GLN A 50 -12.16 -10.48 13.72
C GLN A 50 -12.97 -11.67 14.23
N ASN A 51 -13.16 -12.67 13.37
CA ASN A 51 -13.71 -13.94 13.79
C ASN A 51 -12.64 -14.80 14.49
N LEU A 52 -12.58 -14.67 15.81
CA LEU A 52 -11.59 -15.36 16.66
C LEU A 52 -11.76 -16.88 16.73
N SER A 53 -12.92 -17.42 16.32
CA SER A 53 -13.23 -18.86 16.42
C SER A 53 -12.22 -19.78 15.73
N LYS A 54 -11.52 -19.31 14.69
CA LYS A 54 -10.53 -20.10 13.93
C LYS A 54 -9.14 -20.15 14.58
N ASP A 55 -8.95 -19.36 15.65
CA ASP A 55 -7.67 -19.19 16.33
C ASP A 55 -7.72 -19.62 17.81
N VAL A 56 -8.93 -19.82 18.36
CA VAL A 56 -9.13 -20.31 19.73
C VAL A 56 -8.66 -21.75 19.90
N MET A 57 -7.92 -21.99 20.98
CA MET A 57 -7.44 -23.28 21.44
C MET A 57 -7.78 -23.48 22.92
N CYS A 58 -8.09 -24.71 23.32
CA CYS A 58 -8.12 -25.08 24.73
C CYS A 58 -6.70 -25.11 25.32
N PRO A 59 -6.53 -25.00 26.64
CA PRO A 59 -5.20 -25.00 27.28
C PRO A 59 -4.32 -26.18 26.87
N PRO A 60 -4.81 -27.45 26.83
CA PRO A 60 -3.99 -28.57 26.36
C PRO A 60 -3.48 -28.39 24.92
N CYS A 61 -4.31 -27.90 24.01
CA CYS A 61 -3.92 -27.67 22.62
C CYS A 61 -2.96 -26.48 22.45
N ALA A 62 -3.01 -25.51 23.36
CA ALA A 62 -2.14 -24.35 23.39
C ALA A 62 -0.76 -24.68 24.01
N ASP A 63 -0.73 -25.57 25.00
CA ASP A 63 0.49 -26.01 25.69
C ASP A 63 1.27 -27.05 24.86
N ILE A 64 0.59 -27.79 23.98
CA ILE A 64 1.23 -28.59 22.92
C ILE A 64 1.77 -27.61 21.87
N ARG A 65 3.06 -27.26 22.01
CA ARG A 65 3.90 -26.45 21.10
C ARG A 65 3.21 -26.15 19.77
N VAL A 66 2.87 -24.88 19.55
CA VAL A 66 2.06 -24.42 18.41
C VAL A 66 2.75 -24.75 17.07
N GLN A 67 2.53 -25.95 16.55
CA GLN A 67 2.80 -26.30 15.16
C GLN A 67 1.77 -25.58 14.29
N ARG A 68 2.05 -24.35 13.89
CA ARG A 68 1.38 -23.73 12.74
C ARG A 68 2.42 -23.17 11.78
N THR A 69 2.37 -23.71 10.58
CA THR A 69 3.09 -23.31 9.37
C THR A 69 2.68 -21.90 8.99
N SER A 70 3.60 -20.94 9.16
CA SER A 70 3.50 -19.62 8.57
C SER A 70 4.07 -19.67 7.15
N GLY A 71 3.47 -20.42 6.21
CA GLY A 71 3.85 -20.40 4.77
C GLY A 71 5.30 -20.78 4.40
N SER A 72 6.19 -20.92 5.38
CA SER A 72 7.59 -21.32 5.29
C SER A 72 7.78 -22.33 6.43
N TYR A 73 8.37 -23.48 6.12
CA TYR A 73 8.53 -24.68 6.96
C TYR A 73 9.38 -24.46 8.24
N CYS A 74 9.04 -23.48 9.08
CA CYS A 74 9.71 -23.18 10.33
C CYS A 74 8.75 -23.38 11.50
N THR A 75 9.11 -24.29 12.41
CA THR A 75 8.47 -24.42 13.72
C THR A 75 8.88 -23.21 14.55
N HIS A 76 7.93 -22.38 14.99
CA HIS A 76 8.23 -21.27 15.89
C HIS A 76 7.64 -21.56 17.27
N GLU A 77 8.42 -21.31 18.32
CA GLU A 77 7.93 -21.33 19.69
C GLU A 77 7.11 -20.04 19.91
N CYS A 78 5.84 -20.21 20.30
CA CYS A 78 4.90 -19.11 20.48
C CYS A 78 4.24 -19.22 21.85
N ASP A 79 4.31 -18.17 22.65
CA ASP A 79 3.51 -18.04 23.87
C ASP A 79 2.02 -18.04 23.52
N SER A 80 1.20 -18.66 24.37
CA SER A 80 -0.24 -18.54 24.29
C SER A 80 -0.76 -17.49 25.28
N THR A 81 -1.85 -16.81 24.95
CA THR A 81 -2.50 -15.85 25.85
C THR A 81 -4.00 -16.11 25.91
N SER A 82 -4.60 -15.92 27.10
CA SER A 82 -6.03 -16.07 27.28
C SER A 82 -6.78 -14.90 26.62
N VAL A 83 -7.78 -15.23 25.82
CA VAL A 83 -8.65 -14.26 25.12
C VAL A 83 -10.05 -14.21 25.68
N ARG A 84 -10.26 -14.77 26.87
CA ARG A 84 -11.56 -14.78 27.55
C ARG A 84 -12.21 -13.40 27.61
N HIS A 85 -11.43 -12.36 27.87
CA HIS A 85 -11.88 -10.97 27.94
C HIS A 85 -12.26 -10.35 26.57
N LEU A 86 -11.89 -11.00 25.47
CA LEU A 86 -12.16 -10.54 24.10
C LEU A 86 -13.38 -11.22 23.48
N ILE A 87 -13.77 -12.40 23.98
CA ILE A 87 -14.92 -13.16 23.51
C ILE A 87 -16.14 -12.73 24.34
N ARG A 88 -16.85 -11.70 23.86
CA ARG A 88 -17.93 -11.06 24.65
C ARG A 88 -19.16 -11.95 24.91
N ASN A 89 -19.50 -12.91 24.02
CA ASN A 89 -20.79 -13.61 24.07
C ASN A 89 -20.77 -15.12 23.63
N LEU A 90 -19.61 -15.77 23.56
CA LEU A 90 -19.46 -17.11 22.94
C LEU A 90 -18.69 -18.10 23.84
N LEU A 91 -18.92 -18.08 25.15
CA LEU A 91 -18.41 -19.12 26.05
C LEU A 91 -19.52 -20.15 26.37
N PRO A 92 -19.22 -21.46 26.40
CA PRO A 92 -17.90 -22.06 26.13
C PRO A 92 -17.50 -21.93 24.65
N ALA A 93 -16.21 -21.69 24.38
CA ALA A 93 -15.70 -21.56 23.03
C ALA A 93 -15.21 -22.90 22.49
N HIS A 94 -15.41 -23.20 21.21
CA HIS A 94 -14.85 -24.41 20.61
C HIS A 94 -13.36 -24.25 20.29
N CYS A 95 -12.55 -25.19 20.77
CA CYS A 95 -11.16 -25.32 20.38
C CYS A 95 -11.09 -25.69 18.89
N HIS A 96 -10.51 -24.82 18.08
CA HIS A 96 -10.39 -25.07 16.65
C HIS A 96 -9.47 -26.27 16.32
N LYS A 97 -8.57 -26.66 17.23
CA LYS A 97 -7.64 -27.79 17.02
C LYS A 97 -8.27 -29.15 17.28
N CYS A 98 -9.00 -29.30 18.39
CA CYS A 98 -9.54 -30.60 18.82
C CYS A 98 -11.08 -30.64 18.86
N GLY A 99 -11.77 -29.53 18.59
CA GLY A 99 -13.23 -29.43 18.61
C GLY A 99 -13.84 -29.27 20.02
N GLU A 100 -13.09 -29.63 21.06
CA GLU A 100 -13.55 -29.57 22.45
C GLU A 100 -13.93 -28.16 22.90
N GLU A 101 -14.93 -28.07 23.77
CA GLU A 101 -15.34 -26.82 24.41
C GLU A 101 -14.32 -26.37 25.47
N THR A 102 -14.14 -25.06 25.60
CA THR A 102 -13.23 -24.48 26.59
C THR A 102 -13.74 -23.16 27.16
N ASP A 103 -13.62 -23.05 28.49
CA ASP A 103 -13.90 -21.83 29.25
C ASP A 103 -12.66 -20.94 29.46
N ASP A 104 -11.48 -21.43 29.06
CA ASP A 104 -10.22 -20.68 29.00
C ASP A 104 -9.67 -20.69 27.57
N PRO A 105 -10.34 -19.99 26.63
CA PRO A 105 -9.89 -19.91 25.25
C PRO A 105 -8.54 -19.18 25.17
N ARG A 106 -7.56 -19.82 24.54
CA ARG A 106 -6.22 -19.29 24.29
C ARG A 106 -5.95 -19.14 22.81
N ILE A 107 -5.03 -18.26 22.45
CA ILE A 107 -4.53 -18.05 21.08
C ILE A 107 -3.00 -18.03 21.10
N CYS A 108 -2.35 -18.36 19.99
CA CYS A 108 -0.90 -18.07 19.84
C CYS A 108 -0.70 -16.57 19.66
N LYS A 109 0.09 -15.97 20.56
CA LYS A 109 0.39 -14.54 20.59
C LYS A 109 0.94 -14.03 19.27
N LYS A 110 1.93 -14.72 18.67
CA LYS A 110 2.60 -14.31 17.43
C LYS A 110 1.69 -14.40 16.20
N CYS A 111 1.03 -15.53 15.98
CA CYS A 111 0.09 -15.71 14.86
C CYS A 111 -1.11 -14.76 14.94
N PHE A 112 -1.59 -14.49 16.16
CA PHE A 112 -2.66 -13.54 16.38
C PHE A 112 -2.20 -12.10 16.12
N HIS A 113 -1.01 -11.70 16.60
CA HIS A 113 -0.45 -10.39 16.30
C HIS A 113 -0.37 -10.17 14.78
N VAL A 114 0.18 -11.12 14.02
CA VAL A 114 0.28 -10.99 12.55
C VAL A 114 -1.10 -10.81 11.89
N ARG A 115 -2.14 -11.51 12.34
CA ARG A 115 -3.49 -11.42 11.74
C ARG A 115 -4.29 -10.19 12.18
N THR A 116 -3.97 -9.64 13.35
CA THR A 116 -4.66 -8.48 13.93
C THR A 116 -3.84 -7.19 13.81
N MET A 117 -2.80 -7.15 12.98
CA MET A 117 -1.97 -5.96 12.81
C MET A 117 -2.55 -4.90 11.86
N ASN A 118 -3.68 -5.16 11.21
CA ASN A 118 -4.20 -4.25 10.18
C ASN A 118 -5.22 -3.26 10.77
N VAL A 119 -4.74 -2.07 11.16
CA VAL A 119 -5.61 -0.92 11.53
C VAL A 119 -5.44 0.23 10.56
N ASN A 120 -6.58 0.89 10.29
CA ASN A 120 -6.63 2.25 9.77
C ASN A 120 -6.07 3.25 10.78
N VAL A 121 -4.75 3.49 10.76
CA VAL A 121 -4.09 4.43 11.68
C VAL A 121 -4.45 5.89 11.39
N ASP A 122 -5.00 6.19 10.21
CA ASP A 122 -5.38 7.55 9.84
C ASP A 122 -6.46 8.09 10.80
N THR A 123 -7.29 7.21 11.38
CA THR A 123 -8.27 7.60 12.41
C THR A 123 -7.70 7.66 13.83
N PHE A 124 -6.48 7.17 14.08
CA PHE A 124 -5.90 7.09 15.43
C PHE A 124 -4.76 8.06 15.69
N SER A 125 -4.29 8.76 14.67
CA SER A 125 -3.26 9.79 14.79
C SER A 125 -3.86 11.07 15.38
N VAL A 126 -3.79 11.22 16.70
CA VAL A 126 -4.31 12.38 17.44
C VAL A 126 -3.24 13.05 18.29
N CYS A 127 -3.38 14.36 18.53
CA CYS A 127 -2.48 15.11 19.38
C CYS A 127 -2.51 14.57 20.83
N ALA A 128 -1.41 14.72 21.58
CA ALA A 128 -1.32 14.26 22.98
C ALA A 128 -2.46 14.81 23.86
N ASP A 129 -2.88 16.05 23.67
CA ASP A 129 -3.97 16.64 24.44
C ASP A 129 -5.32 16.05 24.03
N CYS A 130 -5.54 15.93 22.72
CA CYS A 130 -6.74 15.35 22.12
C CYS A 130 -7.00 13.91 22.62
N ILE A 131 -5.92 13.12 22.76
CA ILE A 131 -6.03 11.74 23.25
C ILE A 131 -6.27 11.71 24.76
N LEU A 132 -5.60 12.56 25.54
CA LEU A 132 -5.76 12.58 27.00
C LEU A 132 -7.16 13.07 27.41
N GLU A 133 -7.73 14.03 26.68
CA GLU A 133 -9.11 14.51 26.89
C GLU A 133 -10.18 13.42 26.75
N HIS A 134 -9.97 12.43 25.87
CA HIS A 134 -11.00 11.43 25.51
C HIS A 134 -10.67 10.00 25.91
N HIS A 135 -9.39 9.70 26.21
CA HIS A 135 -8.89 8.36 26.46
C HIS A 135 -8.05 8.27 27.74
N GLY A 136 -8.51 8.93 28.81
CA GLY A 136 -7.90 8.85 30.13
C GLY A 136 -7.68 7.39 30.57
N GLY A 137 -6.45 7.06 30.97
CA GLY A 137 -6.07 5.71 31.40
C GLY A 137 -5.77 4.71 30.27
N HIS A 138 -5.91 5.09 29.00
CA HIS A 138 -5.52 4.23 27.89
C HIS A 138 -3.99 4.24 27.67
N GLN A 139 -3.44 3.11 27.22
CA GLN A 139 -2.03 3.03 26.84
C GLN A 139 -1.83 3.76 25.51
N THR A 140 -0.78 4.59 25.44
CA THR A 140 -0.46 5.38 24.26
C THR A 140 1.00 5.28 23.90
N THR A 141 1.30 5.25 22.60
CA THR A 141 2.66 5.32 22.05
C THR A 141 2.80 6.53 21.14
N LYS A 142 4.01 7.05 20.94
CA LYS A 142 4.23 8.09 19.93
C LYS A 142 4.10 7.48 18.55
N ALA A 143 3.36 8.12 17.65
CA ALA A 143 3.15 7.62 16.28
C ALA A 143 4.49 7.40 15.54
N VAL A 144 5.52 8.12 15.92
CA VAL A 144 6.84 8.06 15.30
C VAL A 144 7.69 6.86 15.71
N GLU A 145 7.40 6.20 16.83
CA GLU A 145 8.26 5.12 17.37
C GLU A 145 7.94 3.73 16.77
N GLU A 146 6.89 3.65 15.95
CA GLU A 146 6.38 2.40 15.42
C GLU A 146 6.62 2.32 13.91
N TYR A 147 7.80 1.83 13.51
CA TYR A 147 8.08 1.44 12.12
C TYR A 147 7.03 0.45 11.57
N GLY A 148 6.37 -0.30 12.47
CA GLY A 148 5.22 -1.14 12.16
C GLY A 148 4.04 -0.39 11.55
N ILE A 149 3.80 0.88 11.91
CA ILE A 149 2.68 1.67 11.38
C ILE A 149 2.74 1.76 9.86
N ARG A 150 3.92 2.04 9.30
CA ARG A 150 4.10 2.14 7.84
C ARG A 150 3.67 0.86 7.13
N HIS A 151 4.16 -0.30 7.60
CA HIS A 151 3.80 -1.60 7.02
C HIS A 151 2.32 -1.94 7.20
N CYS A 152 1.72 -1.53 8.33
CA CYS A 152 0.31 -1.82 8.61
C CYS A 152 -0.65 -0.94 7.80
N THR A 153 -0.17 0.17 7.23
CA THR A 153 -1.04 1.25 6.70
C THR A 153 -0.79 1.58 5.24
N VAL A 154 0.33 1.14 4.68
CA VAL A 154 0.62 1.29 3.24
C VAL A 154 -0.47 0.64 2.37
N ASP A 155 -1.04 -0.48 2.79
CA ASP A 155 -2.15 -1.13 2.08
C ASP A 155 -3.42 -0.27 2.02
N ILE A 156 -3.64 0.58 3.03
CA ILE A 156 -4.79 1.47 3.11
C ILE A 156 -4.58 2.65 2.17
N ILE A 157 -3.38 3.26 2.21
CA ILE A 157 -2.99 4.32 1.28
C ILE A 157 -3.03 3.82 -0.16
N ASN A 158 -2.53 2.61 -0.42
CA ASN A 158 -2.62 1.97 -1.72
C ASN A 158 -4.07 1.86 -2.21
N LYS A 159 -4.98 1.34 -1.37
CA LYS A 159 -6.40 1.23 -1.73
C LYS A 159 -7.05 2.60 -1.98
N LEU A 160 -6.78 3.59 -1.14
CA LEU A 160 -7.33 4.95 -1.32
C LEU A 160 -6.84 5.57 -2.63
N LEU A 161 -5.54 5.42 -2.91
CA LEU A 161 -4.94 5.93 -4.13
C LEU A 161 -5.52 5.24 -5.37
N LEU A 162 -5.53 3.90 -5.41
CA LEU A 162 -6.07 3.15 -6.55
C LEU A 162 -7.54 3.47 -6.79
N ILE A 163 -8.37 3.57 -5.75
CA ILE A 163 -9.78 3.99 -5.89
C ILE A 163 -9.88 5.36 -6.57
N LYS A 164 -9.03 6.33 -6.19
CA LYS A 164 -9.05 7.65 -6.83
C LYS A 164 -8.62 7.58 -8.29
N LEU A 165 -7.57 6.82 -8.61
CA LEU A 165 -7.07 6.65 -9.98
C LEU A 165 -8.08 5.92 -10.87
N ASP A 166 -8.80 4.94 -10.34
CA ASP A 166 -9.83 4.16 -11.04
C ASP A 166 -11.09 4.97 -11.37
N CYS A 167 -11.28 6.15 -10.75
CA CYS A 167 -12.37 7.06 -11.14
C CYS A 167 -12.16 7.68 -12.52
N LEU A 168 -10.94 7.68 -13.06
CA LEU A 168 -10.67 8.22 -14.39
C LEU A 168 -10.88 7.18 -15.48
N THR A 169 -11.61 7.60 -16.53
CA THR A 169 -11.82 6.79 -17.73
C THR A 169 -10.54 6.69 -18.55
N ASP A 170 -10.28 5.50 -19.10
CA ASP A 170 -9.21 5.25 -20.06
C ASP A 170 -9.61 5.54 -21.52
N GLN A 171 -10.89 5.87 -21.75
CA GLN A 171 -11.46 6.06 -23.08
C GLN A 171 -10.92 7.30 -23.79
N LYS A 172 -10.51 8.34 -23.04
CA LYS A 172 -9.98 9.58 -23.63
C LYS A 172 -8.51 9.46 -23.99
N CYS A 173 -7.69 8.81 -23.16
CA CYS A 173 -6.29 8.56 -23.47
C CYS A 173 -5.75 7.35 -22.70
N LYS A 174 -5.64 6.22 -23.41
CA LYS A 174 -5.22 4.95 -22.82
C LYS A 174 -3.81 4.99 -22.23
N LEU A 175 -2.83 5.57 -22.94
CA LEU A 175 -1.44 5.60 -22.47
C LEU A 175 -1.24 6.57 -21.30
N ARG A 176 -1.96 7.70 -21.25
CA ARG A 176 -1.94 8.57 -20.05
C ARG A 176 -2.50 7.83 -18.84
N LYS A 177 -3.60 7.07 -18.99
CA LYS A 177 -4.13 6.25 -17.89
C LYS A 177 -3.16 5.16 -17.47
N MET A 178 -2.58 4.42 -18.42
CA MET A 178 -1.56 3.40 -18.13
C MET A 178 -0.38 3.99 -17.36
N ARG A 179 0.15 5.13 -17.81
CA ARG A 179 1.23 5.84 -17.12
C ARG A 179 0.81 6.27 -15.72
N LEU A 180 -0.37 6.86 -15.57
CA LEU A 180 -0.89 7.30 -14.27
C LEU A 180 -0.94 6.15 -13.26
N ASP A 181 -1.43 4.98 -13.69
CA ASP A 181 -1.49 3.79 -12.85
C ASP A 181 -0.10 3.28 -12.46
N MET A 182 0.87 3.40 -13.37
CA MET A 182 2.25 3.05 -13.11
C MET A 182 2.92 3.99 -12.10
N ILE A 183 2.75 5.30 -12.26
CA ILE A 183 3.25 6.29 -11.29
C ILE A 183 2.64 6.03 -9.90
N GLY A 184 1.34 5.73 -9.84
CA GLY A 184 0.66 5.39 -8.59
C GLY A 184 1.26 4.15 -7.91
N ARG A 185 1.55 3.10 -8.68
CA ARG A 185 2.23 1.89 -8.17
C ARG A 185 3.65 2.18 -7.70
N ASP A 186 4.39 3.00 -8.43
CA ASP A 186 5.75 3.41 -8.05
C ASP A 186 5.75 4.22 -6.76
N ALA A 187 4.80 5.14 -6.58
CA ALA A 187 4.63 5.90 -5.34
C ALA A 187 4.47 4.95 -4.14
N ILE A 188 3.60 3.94 -4.27
CA ILE A 188 3.37 2.93 -3.24
C ILE A 188 4.60 2.04 -3.03
N TYR A 189 5.28 1.63 -4.10
CA TYR A 189 6.50 0.85 -4.01
C TYR A 189 7.54 1.58 -3.16
N TRP A 190 7.92 2.80 -3.53
CA TRP A 190 8.88 3.61 -2.77
C TRP A 190 8.37 3.86 -1.35
N ALA A 191 7.08 4.14 -1.18
CA ALA A 191 6.49 4.29 0.13
C ALA A 191 6.46 3.00 0.98
N SER A 192 6.71 1.82 0.40
CA SER A 192 6.70 0.51 1.09
C SER A 192 8.07 -0.13 1.33
N ILE A 193 9.12 0.26 0.60
CA ILE A 193 10.44 -0.39 0.69
C ILE A 193 11.10 -0.28 2.07
N HIS A 194 11.82 -1.29 2.52
CA HIS A 194 12.60 -1.18 3.74
C HIS A 194 13.78 -0.21 3.55
N TYR A 195 13.77 0.89 4.30
CA TYR A 195 14.90 1.82 4.32
C TYR A 195 15.88 1.41 5.41
N PRO A 196 17.21 1.52 5.17
CA PRO A 196 18.19 1.32 6.23
C PRO A 196 17.97 2.34 7.34
N LEU A 197 18.26 1.99 8.59
CA LEU A 197 18.07 2.89 9.72
C LEU A 197 19.37 3.66 10.03
N TYR A 198 19.24 4.89 10.49
CA TYR A 198 20.35 5.63 11.09
C TYR A 198 20.82 4.91 12.36
N THR A 199 22.12 4.68 12.45
CA THR A 199 22.82 4.10 13.59
C THR A 199 23.60 5.18 14.32
N GLU A 200 24.11 4.90 15.52
CA GLU A 200 24.99 5.84 16.23
C GLU A 200 26.20 6.30 15.38
N GLU A 201 26.65 5.48 14.41
CA GLU A 201 27.84 5.72 13.60
C GLU A 201 27.59 6.62 12.37
N ASN A 202 26.40 6.59 11.79
CA ASN A 202 26.09 7.30 10.53
C ASN A 202 25.02 8.39 10.68
N CYS A 203 24.60 8.67 11.92
CA CYS A 203 23.51 9.58 12.21
C CYS A 203 23.96 11.05 12.27
N PRO A 204 23.37 11.95 11.47
CA PRO A 204 23.75 13.36 11.45
C PRO A 204 23.27 14.12 12.69
N GLU A 205 22.20 13.66 13.35
CA GLU A 205 21.67 14.24 14.58
C GLU A 205 21.15 13.16 15.53
N PRO A 206 21.47 13.16 16.85
CA PRO A 206 21.09 12.09 17.77
C PRO A 206 19.59 11.71 17.78
N LYS A 207 18.70 12.66 17.49
CA LYS A 207 17.24 12.44 17.39
C LYS A 207 16.82 11.50 16.25
N LEU A 208 17.71 11.27 15.28
CA LEU A 208 17.45 10.47 14.09
C LEU A 208 17.90 9.00 14.26
N ILE A 209 18.57 8.62 15.35
CA ILE A 209 18.97 7.22 15.57
C ILE A 209 17.72 6.31 15.56
N GLY A 210 17.78 5.20 14.80
CA GLY A 210 16.68 4.28 14.57
C GLY A 210 15.67 4.73 13.51
N ARG A 211 15.88 5.89 12.86
CA ARG A 211 15.01 6.40 11.78
C ARG A 211 15.42 5.88 10.41
N PRO A 212 14.48 5.69 9.47
CA PRO A 212 14.82 5.32 8.09
C PRO A 212 15.63 6.42 7.39
N ILE A 213 16.67 6.02 6.68
CA ILE A 213 17.47 6.83 5.76
C ILE A 213 16.72 6.85 4.42
N ILE A 214 15.87 7.86 4.26
CA ILE A 214 15.02 8.02 3.08
C ILE A 214 15.78 8.82 2.02
N LYS A 215 15.75 8.36 0.76
CA LYS A 215 16.29 9.15 -0.37
C LYS A 215 15.52 10.47 -0.51
N GLU A 216 16.23 11.59 -0.54
CA GLU A 216 15.61 12.92 -0.52
C GLU A 216 14.57 13.14 -1.64
N ASN A 217 13.37 13.51 -1.21
CA ASN A 217 12.28 14.05 -2.03
C ASN A 217 11.76 13.13 -3.15
N VAL A 218 12.12 11.84 -3.18
CA VAL A 218 11.73 10.94 -4.28
C VAL A 218 10.21 10.77 -4.32
N ILE A 219 9.59 10.50 -3.17
CA ILE A 219 8.15 10.23 -3.09
C ILE A 219 7.35 11.52 -3.27
N GLU A 220 7.83 12.63 -2.71
CA GLU A 220 7.27 13.96 -2.87
C GLU A 220 7.18 14.33 -4.35
N ARG A 221 8.29 14.17 -5.10
CA ARG A 221 8.30 14.41 -6.54
C ARG A 221 7.34 13.49 -7.29
N ILE A 222 7.31 12.20 -6.96
CA ILE A 222 6.39 11.24 -7.61
C ILE A 222 4.92 11.61 -7.36
N ILE A 223 4.55 11.97 -6.12
CA ILE A 223 3.17 12.36 -5.79
C ILE A 223 2.79 13.65 -6.52
N ASP A 224 3.70 14.62 -6.62
CA ASP A 224 3.46 15.86 -7.35
C ASP A 224 3.25 15.62 -8.85
N VAL A 225 4.03 14.71 -9.46
CA VAL A 225 3.81 14.30 -10.85
C VAL A 225 2.51 13.53 -11.01
N LEU A 226 2.16 12.66 -10.05
CA LEU A 226 0.94 11.86 -10.08
C LEU A 226 -0.31 12.74 -10.03
N GLU A 227 -0.36 13.72 -9.13
CA GLU A 227 -1.48 14.65 -9.02
C GLU A 227 -1.60 15.53 -10.27
N ASP A 228 -0.47 16.05 -10.77
CA ASP A 228 -0.43 16.84 -12.00
C ASP A 228 -0.99 16.05 -13.20
N GLN A 229 -0.54 14.81 -13.41
CA GLN A 229 -1.00 13.98 -14.52
C GLN A 229 -2.43 13.48 -14.34
N TYR A 230 -2.91 13.32 -13.11
CA TYR A 230 -4.30 13.04 -12.82
C TYR A 230 -5.19 14.16 -13.34
N HIS A 231 -4.86 15.41 -12.97
CA HIS A 231 -5.63 16.59 -13.37
C HIS A 231 -5.59 16.77 -14.90
N GLN A 232 -4.42 16.61 -15.52
CA GLN A 232 -4.31 16.65 -16.99
C GLN A 232 -5.20 15.62 -17.70
N LEU A 233 -5.38 14.42 -17.12
CA LEU A 233 -6.24 13.39 -17.71
C LEU A 233 -7.73 13.65 -17.40
N GLU A 234 -8.05 14.17 -16.22
CA GLU A 234 -9.41 14.55 -15.81
C GLU A 234 -9.97 15.67 -16.71
N GLU A 235 -9.15 16.69 -16.98
CA GLU A 235 -9.49 17.86 -17.79
C GLU A 235 -9.41 17.61 -19.30
N LEU A 236 -8.94 16.44 -19.74
CA LEU A 236 -8.79 16.12 -21.16
C LEU A 236 -10.17 16.11 -21.83
N GLU A 237 -10.40 16.95 -22.85
CA GLU A 237 -11.69 17.01 -23.55
C GLU A 237 -11.76 16.06 -24.75
N GLU A 238 -10.66 15.98 -25.51
CA GLU A 238 -10.58 15.24 -26.76
C GLU A 238 -10.05 13.81 -26.59
N THR A 239 -10.52 12.90 -27.44
CA THR A 239 -9.99 11.55 -27.52
C THR A 239 -8.62 11.55 -28.22
N CYS A 240 -7.61 11.05 -27.53
CA CYS A 240 -6.26 10.92 -28.05
C CYS A 240 -6.14 9.82 -29.12
N GLY A 241 -5.34 10.06 -30.16
CA GLY A 241 -5.09 9.10 -31.23
C GLY A 241 -4.50 7.76 -30.75
N CYS A 242 -3.87 7.71 -29.56
CA CYS A 242 -3.38 6.46 -28.99
C CYS A 242 -4.50 5.44 -28.69
N VAL A 243 -5.76 5.89 -28.60
CA VAL A 243 -6.92 5.03 -28.35
C VAL A 243 -7.20 4.13 -29.56
N GLU A 244 -7.09 4.65 -30.78
CA GLU A 244 -7.26 3.83 -31.99
C GLU A 244 -6.12 2.82 -32.13
N VAL A 245 -4.88 3.24 -31.84
CA VAL A 245 -3.73 2.32 -31.80
C VAL A 245 -3.94 1.21 -30.78
N TYR A 246 -4.53 1.52 -29.61
CA TYR A 246 -4.83 0.50 -28.61
C TYR A 246 -5.93 -0.48 -29.08
N LYS A 247 -6.95 -0.01 -29.81
CA LYS A 247 -7.96 -0.89 -30.42
C LYS A 247 -7.34 -1.84 -31.44
N ASP A 248 -6.36 -1.38 -32.22
CA ASP A 248 -5.61 -2.25 -33.13
C ASP A 248 -4.80 -3.29 -32.37
N VAL A 249 -4.16 -2.91 -31.26
CA VAL A 249 -3.48 -3.84 -30.35
C VAL A 249 -4.43 -4.92 -29.82
N GLU A 250 -5.64 -4.54 -29.38
CA GLU A 250 -6.68 -5.49 -28.94
C GLU A 250 -7.13 -6.42 -30.08
N ARG A 251 -7.44 -5.84 -31.24
CA ARG A 251 -7.91 -6.57 -32.42
C ARG A 251 -6.90 -7.59 -32.94
N LEU A 252 -5.61 -7.24 -32.88
CA LEU A 252 -4.51 -8.07 -33.36
C LEU A 252 -3.90 -8.95 -32.25
N ASN A 253 -4.46 -8.93 -31.04
CA ASN A 253 -3.99 -9.71 -29.89
C ASN A 253 -2.50 -9.47 -29.54
N LEU A 254 -2.03 -8.22 -29.65
CA LEU A 254 -0.63 -7.83 -29.48
C LEU A 254 -0.24 -7.65 -27.99
N PHE A 255 -0.34 -8.74 -27.23
CA PHE A 255 -0.06 -8.77 -25.79
C PHE A 255 1.06 -9.75 -25.44
N ASP A 256 1.78 -9.45 -24.36
CA ASP A 256 2.66 -10.41 -23.70
C ASP A 256 1.87 -11.42 -22.86
N TRP A 257 2.59 -12.34 -22.22
CA TRP A 257 2.02 -13.35 -21.33
C TRP A 257 1.33 -12.79 -20.08
N HIS A 258 1.52 -11.50 -19.77
CA HIS A 258 0.83 -10.78 -18.71
C HIS A 258 -0.42 -10.02 -19.19
N GLY A 259 -0.77 -10.12 -20.48
CA GLY A 259 -1.88 -9.37 -21.05
C GLY A 259 -1.57 -7.88 -21.26
N CYS A 260 -0.29 -7.51 -21.36
CA CYS A 260 0.14 -6.13 -21.61
C CYS A 260 0.80 -6.01 -22.98
N CYS A 261 0.51 -4.94 -23.74
CA CYS A 261 1.29 -4.66 -24.95
C CYS A 261 2.70 -4.16 -24.55
N PRO A 262 3.79 -4.86 -24.93
CA PRO A 262 5.14 -4.51 -24.48
C PRO A 262 5.56 -3.10 -24.90
N HIS A 263 5.27 -2.71 -26.14
CA HIS A 263 5.58 -1.39 -26.68
C HIS A 263 4.81 -0.27 -25.96
N LEU A 264 3.49 -0.39 -25.83
CA LEU A 264 2.69 0.63 -25.14
C LEU A 264 3.06 0.75 -23.66
N ARG A 265 3.40 -0.38 -23.02
CA ARG A 265 3.92 -0.39 -21.66
C ARG A 265 5.24 0.38 -21.60
N ALA A 266 6.22 0.07 -22.46
CA ALA A 266 7.51 0.76 -22.51
C ALA A 266 7.37 2.27 -22.68
N MET A 267 6.51 2.71 -23.61
CA MET A 267 6.18 4.13 -23.81
C MET A 267 5.57 4.76 -22.54
N SER A 268 4.70 4.04 -21.84
CA SER A 268 4.06 4.55 -20.61
C SER A 268 5.05 4.65 -19.43
N MET A 269 6.07 3.79 -19.38
CA MET A 269 7.11 3.79 -18.33
C MET A 269 8.16 4.90 -18.51
N LYS A 270 8.22 5.54 -19.69
CA LYS A 270 9.22 6.55 -20.03
C LYS A 270 8.55 7.88 -20.35
N PRO A 271 9.02 9.01 -19.78
CA PRO A 271 10.15 9.16 -18.84
C PRO A 271 9.82 8.60 -17.44
N GLU A 272 10.77 8.69 -16.51
CA GLU A 272 10.60 8.15 -15.15
C GLU A 272 9.40 8.75 -14.40
N SER A 273 8.97 8.07 -13.34
CA SER A 273 7.72 8.39 -12.62
C SER A 273 7.76 9.73 -11.87
N ASP A 274 8.94 10.31 -11.64
CA ASP A 274 9.13 11.65 -11.07
C ASP A 274 9.31 12.74 -12.15
N VAL A 275 9.12 12.41 -13.43
CA VAL A 275 9.21 13.34 -14.55
C VAL A 275 7.81 13.72 -15.04
N LYS A 276 7.52 15.03 -15.00
CA LYS A 276 6.30 15.61 -15.57
C LYS A 276 6.33 15.55 -17.09
N ILE A 277 5.21 15.17 -17.68
CA ILE A 277 4.95 15.26 -19.12
C ILE A 277 3.64 16.00 -19.33
N ASP A 278 3.54 16.71 -20.45
CA ASP A 278 2.39 17.55 -20.83
C ASP A 278 1.55 16.92 -21.95
N ARG A 279 2.04 15.84 -22.57
CA ARG A 279 1.48 15.18 -23.75
C ARG A 279 1.31 13.68 -23.56
N CYS A 280 0.62 13.03 -24.49
CA CYS A 280 0.46 11.58 -24.46
C CYS A 280 1.83 10.87 -24.55
N PRO A 281 2.09 9.79 -23.79
CA PRO A 281 3.31 9.02 -23.93
C PRO A 281 3.57 8.50 -25.35
N PHE A 282 2.52 8.33 -26.16
CA PHE A 282 2.63 7.96 -27.57
C PHE A 282 3.35 9.03 -28.42
N ASP A 283 3.23 10.31 -28.05
CA ASP A 283 3.72 11.44 -28.83
C ASP A 283 5.11 11.92 -28.39
N LEU A 284 5.69 11.28 -27.37
CA LEU A 284 7.02 11.63 -26.87
C LEU A 284 8.12 11.19 -27.83
N GLU A 285 9.18 12.00 -27.91
CA GLU A 285 10.37 11.66 -28.67
C GLU A 285 11.05 10.39 -28.13
N SER A 286 11.07 10.22 -26.80
CA SER A 286 11.56 9.00 -26.14
C SER A 286 10.81 7.73 -26.53
N SER A 287 9.62 7.85 -27.12
CA SER A 287 8.77 6.75 -27.55
C SER A 287 8.91 6.40 -29.03
N GLN A 288 9.74 7.14 -29.79
CA GLN A 288 9.79 7.06 -31.25
C GLN A 288 10.09 5.64 -31.76
N GLU A 289 11.07 4.96 -31.16
CA GLU A 289 11.49 3.62 -31.57
C GLU A 289 10.38 2.58 -31.34
N TRP A 290 9.85 2.50 -30.11
CA TRP A 290 8.76 1.57 -29.78
C TRP A 290 7.49 1.87 -30.55
N ARG A 291 7.18 3.16 -30.80
CA ARG A 291 6.04 3.56 -31.61
C ARG A 291 6.20 3.06 -33.04
N ARG A 292 7.37 3.25 -33.66
CA ARG A 292 7.65 2.78 -35.02
C ARG A 292 7.50 1.26 -35.12
N GLU A 293 8.15 0.52 -34.23
CA GLU A 293 8.07 -0.96 -34.22
C GLU A 293 6.63 -1.46 -34.05
N LEU A 294 5.86 -0.86 -33.14
CA LEU A 294 4.47 -1.23 -32.92
C LEU A 294 3.62 -0.98 -34.17
N LEU A 295 3.79 0.20 -34.80
CA LEU A 295 3.04 0.53 -36.02
C LEU A 295 3.41 -0.39 -37.18
N GLU A 296 4.68 -0.77 -37.33
CA GLU A 296 5.11 -1.76 -38.33
C GLU A 296 4.47 -3.14 -38.09
N ILE A 297 4.30 -3.55 -36.83
CA ILE A 297 3.57 -4.79 -36.49
C ILE A 297 2.09 -4.66 -36.84
N ILE A 298 1.46 -3.53 -36.49
CA ILE A 298 0.05 -3.27 -36.80
C ILE A 298 -0.20 -3.24 -38.31
N GLU A 299 0.71 -2.65 -39.09
CA GLU A 299 0.62 -2.55 -40.55
C GLU A 299 0.65 -3.91 -41.24
N ARG A 300 1.32 -4.92 -40.66
CA ARG A 300 1.26 -6.31 -41.15
C ARG A 300 -0.16 -6.89 -41.05
N ASN A 301 -0.97 -6.37 -40.13
CA ASN A 301 -2.38 -6.72 -39.93
C ASN A 301 -2.62 -8.22 -39.69
N GLU A 302 -1.66 -8.86 -39.02
CA GLU A 302 -1.69 -10.28 -38.64
C GLU A 302 -2.06 -10.41 -37.16
N VAL A 303 -3.01 -11.30 -36.86
CA VAL A 303 -3.39 -11.58 -35.46
C VAL A 303 -2.31 -12.46 -34.83
N ALA A 304 -1.73 -12.00 -33.73
CA ALA A 304 -0.70 -12.75 -33.01
C ALA A 304 -1.29 -14.03 -32.38
N THR A 305 -0.68 -15.16 -32.72
CA THR A 305 -1.04 -16.48 -32.18
C THR A 305 -0.24 -16.86 -30.95
N GLU A 306 0.92 -16.22 -30.75
CA GLU A 306 1.79 -16.38 -29.59
C GLU A 306 1.96 -15.04 -28.88
N PRO A 307 2.19 -15.04 -27.55
CA PRO A 307 2.44 -13.82 -26.82
C PRO A 307 3.69 -13.10 -27.35
N LEU A 308 3.62 -11.77 -27.41
CA LEU A 308 4.78 -10.96 -27.76
C LEU A 308 5.89 -11.11 -26.70
N GLU A 309 7.13 -11.14 -27.16
CA GLU A 309 8.29 -11.10 -26.27
C GLU A 309 8.28 -9.79 -25.46
N SER A 310 8.62 -9.90 -24.17
CA SER A 310 8.75 -8.73 -23.34
C SER A 310 10.01 -7.97 -23.74
N ILE A 311 9.85 -6.74 -24.23
CA ILE A 311 10.95 -5.84 -24.58
C ILE A 311 11.51 -5.09 -23.35
N TYR A 312 11.10 -5.49 -22.14
CA TYR A 312 11.50 -4.87 -20.88
C TYR A 312 12.37 -5.82 -20.05
N VAL A 313 13.54 -5.34 -19.64
CA VAL A 313 14.35 -5.97 -18.58
C VAL A 313 13.92 -5.34 -17.26
N MET A 314 13.46 -6.15 -16.29
CA MET A 314 13.14 -5.65 -14.95
C MET A 314 14.34 -4.89 -14.39
N ARG A 315 14.15 -3.63 -13.97
CA ARG A 315 15.16 -2.85 -13.24
C ARG A 315 15.79 -3.74 -12.18
N GLU A 316 17.07 -4.06 -12.34
CA GLU A 316 17.83 -4.69 -11.28
C GLU A 316 17.79 -3.74 -10.08
N ALA A 317 17.37 -4.26 -8.93
CA ALA A 317 17.43 -3.53 -7.67
C ALA A 317 18.92 -3.24 -7.41
N THR A 318 19.31 -1.99 -7.65
CA THR A 318 20.61 -1.44 -7.25
C THR A 318 20.49 -0.77 -5.90
#